data_AF-A0A7Y9FQS6-F1
#
_entry.id   AF-A0A7Y9FQS6-F1
#
_cell.length_a   1.000
_cell.length_b   1.000
_cell.length_c   1.000
_cell.angle_alpha   90.00
_cell.angle_beta   90.00
_cell.angle_gamma   90.00
#
_symmetry.space_group_name_H-M   'P 1'
#
loop_
_entity.id
_entity.type
_entity.pdbx_description
1 polymer ?
#
loop_
_entity_poly.entity_id
_entity_poly.type
_entity_poly.pdbx_seq_one_letter_code
_entity_poly.pdbx_strand_id
1 'polypeptide(L)'
;MPLTNMAYAQQFQSGDWEITSSTGERFSFSDADWNIAIETPVSVWPAQPSTYLVTPREDDDGPLYWRTNILAWGICADGVLRPITTDPHDDNNSWTVLHPDGRVETSRGDGYENIDDWLAIHRTSQSAA
;
A
#
# COMPACT_ATOMS: atom_id res chain seq x y z
N MET A 1 3.52 21.27 5.66
CA MET A 1 2.40 22.07 5.10
C MET A 1 1.25 21.11 4.81
N PRO A 2 -0.02 21.42 5.11
CA PRO A 2 -1.12 20.55 4.71
C PRO A 2 -1.20 20.49 3.19
N LEU A 3 -1.14 19.29 2.61
CA LEU A 3 -1.31 19.07 1.16
C LEU A 3 -2.63 19.63 0.63
N THR A 4 -3.61 19.83 1.51
CA THR A 4 -4.91 20.47 1.24
C THR A 4 -4.79 21.89 0.65
N ASN A 5 -3.65 22.57 0.85
CA ASN A 5 -3.43 23.92 0.33
C ASN A 5 -2.56 23.95 -0.95
N MET A 6 -2.22 22.79 -1.53
CA MET A 6 -1.40 22.70 -2.73
C MET A 6 -2.18 23.07 -3.99
N ALA A 7 -1.65 23.98 -4.82
CA ALA A 7 -2.21 24.32 -6.13
C ALA A 7 -1.54 23.52 -7.25
N TYR A 8 -0.21 23.43 -7.25
CA TYR A 8 0.54 22.54 -8.13
C TYR A 8 1.89 22.17 -7.50
N ALA A 9 2.46 21.04 -7.93
CA ALA A 9 3.81 20.60 -7.60
C ALA A 9 4.59 20.30 -8.89
N GLN A 10 5.87 20.62 -8.91
CA GLN A 10 6.78 20.29 -10.02
C GLN A 10 8.12 19.79 -9.49
N GLN A 11 8.69 18.80 -10.16
CA GLN A 11 10.06 18.39 -9.90
C GLN A 11 11.01 19.39 -10.57
N PHE A 12 12.00 19.87 -9.83
CA PHE A 12 13.09 20.67 -10.37
C PHE A 12 14.42 19.93 -10.12
N GLN A 13 15.54 20.45 -10.63
CA GLN A 13 16.84 19.76 -10.70
C GLN A 13 17.13 18.86 -9.49
N SER A 14 17.64 17.65 -9.75
CA SER A 14 18.11 16.69 -8.72
C SER A 14 17.03 16.10 -7.80
N GLY A 15 15.82 15.86 -8.29
CA GLY A 15 14.81 15.11 -7.53
C GLY A 15 14.09 15.94 -6.45
N ASP A 16 14.48 17.20 -6.27
CA ASP A 16 13.81 18.11 -5.36
C ASP A 16 12.50 18.62 -5.97
N TRP A 17 11.49 18.75 -5.13
CA TRP A 17 10.14 19.16 -5.50
C TRP A 17 9.88 20.60 -5.07
N GLU A 18 9.25 21.39 -5.93
CA GLU A 18 8.71 22.70 -5.60
C GLU A 18 7.18 22.62 -5.59
N ILE A 19 6.58 22.96 -4.45
CA ILE A 19 5.13 23.07 -4.28
C ILE A 19 4.74 24.54 -4.26
N THR A 20 3.76 24.92 -5.06
CA THR A 20 3.09 26.22 -4.95
C THR A 20 1.74 26.05 -4.25
N SER A 21 1.51 26.82 -3.18
CA SER A 21 0.25 26.84 -2.47
C SER A 21 -0.83 27.59 -3.26
N SER A 22 -2.10 27.44 -2.85
CA SER A 22 -3.23 28.22 -3.35
C SER A 22 -3.11 29.73 -3.08
N THR A 23 -2.27 30.14 -2.13
CA THR A 23 -1.94 31.55 -1.85
C THR A 23 -0.74 32.07 -2.64
N GLY A 24 -0.08 31.22 -3.43
CA GLY A 24 1.08 31.56 -4.26
C GLY A 24 2.43 31.45 -3.56
N GLU A 25 2.47 30.95 -2.32
CA GLU A 25 3.70 30.68 -1.60
C GLU A 25 4.39 29.43 -2.18
N ARG A 26 5.74 29.44 -2.22
CA ARG A 26 6.55 28.34 -2.76
C ARG A 26 7.33 27.65 -1.67
N PHE A 27 7.38 26.32 -1.75
CA PHE A 27 8.04 25.46 -0.78
C PHE A 27 8.87 24.42 -1.52
N SER A 28 10.09 24.18 -1.05
CA SER A 28 10.98 23.16 -1.62
C SER A 28 11.05 21.94 -0.70
N PHE A 29 11.02 20.75 -1.29
CA PHE A 29 11.07 19.47 -0.60
C PHE A 29 12.13 18.59 -1.25
N SER A 30 12.81 17.78 -0.46
CA SER A 30 13.60 16.69 -1.02
C SER A 30 12.68 15.62 -1.61
N ASP A 31 13.21 14.75 -2.48
CA ASP A 31 12.47 13.59 -2.97
C ASP A 31 11.96 12.70 -1.82
N ALA A 32 12.78 12.54 -0.77
CA ALA A 32 12.40 11.76 0.41
C ALA A 32 11.23 12.39 1.18
N ASP A 33 11.25 13.72 1.39
CA ASP A 33 10.16 14.42 2.06
C ASP A 33 8.86 14.37 1.23
N TRP A 34 8.99 14.45 -0.09
CA TRP A 34 7.87 14.32 -1.01
C TRP A 34 7.26 12.92 -0.96
N ASN A 35 8.08 11.87 -1.00
CA ASN A 35 7.61 10.49 -0.90
C ASN A 35 6.87 10.23 0.43
N ILE A 36 7.41 10.73 1.54
CA ILE A 36 6.71 10.66 2.83
C ILE A 36 5.37 11.39 2.78
N ALA A 37 5.34 12.60 2.19
CA ALA A 37 4.13 13.39 2.11
C ALA A 37 3.02 12.71 1.29
N ILE A 38 3.37 12.13 0.14
CA ILE A 38 2.38 11.46 -0.73
C ILE A 38 1.89 10.14 -0.15
N GLU A 39 2.73 9.41 0.59
CA GLU A 39 2.37 8.13 1.23
C GLU A 39 1.61 8.33 2.55
N THR A 40 1.71 9.51 3.17
CA THR A 40 0.98 9.82 4.40
C THR A 40 -0.53 9.87 4.14
N PRO A 41 -1.35 9.11 4.90
CA PRO A 41 -2.81 9.15 4.75
C PRO A 41 -3.38 10.55 5.02
N VAL A 42 -4.16 11.07 4.08
CA VAL A 42 -4.96 12.30 4.25
C VAL A 42 -6.34 12.00 4.84
N SER A 43 -6.81 10.76 4.71
CA SER A 43 -8.02 10.26 5.35
C SER A 43 -7.85 8.79 5.72
N VAL A 44 -8.64 8.32 6.69
CA VAL A 44 -8.55 6.94 7.21
C VAL A 44 -9.95 6.37 7.35
N TRP A 45 -10.19 5.19 6.78
CA TRP A 45 -11.43 4.43 6.91
C TRP A 45 -11.21 3.11 7.64
N PRO A 46 -12.02 2.77 8.66
CA PRO A 46 -11.87 1.49 9.35
C PRO A 46 -12.01 0.31 8.39
N ALA A 47 -11.15 -0.70 8.56
CA ALA A 47 -11.28 -1.93 7.81
C ALA A 47 -12.45 -2.76 8.36
N GLN A 48 -13.06 -3.58 7.50
CA GLN A 48 -14.04 -4.54 7.97
C GLN A 48 -13.35 -5.57 8.88
N PRO A 49 -14.01 -6.03 9.96
CA PRO A 49 -13.50 -7.14 10.77
C PRO A 49 -13.16 -8.34 9.90
N SER A 50 -12.10 -9.06 10.26
CA SER A 50 -11.59 -10.21 9.51
C SER A 50 -11.03 -9.88 8.12
N THR A 51 -10.43 -8.69 7.97
CA THR A 51 -9.62 -8.32 6.80
C THR A 51 -8.13 -8.41 7.18
N TYR A 52 -7.32 -9.07 6.35
CA TYR A 52 -5.92 -9.34 6.65
C TYR A 52 -5.00 -9.02 5.48
N LEU A 53 -3.79 -8.55 5.76
CA LEU A 53 -2.68 -8.74 4.83
C LEU A 53 -2.26 -10.20 4.85
N VAL A 54 -2.00 -10.75 3.67
CA VAL A 54 -1.46 -12.10 3.50
C VAL A 54 -0.11 -12.04 2.81
N THR A 55 0.89 -12.60 3.46
CA THR A 55 2.27 -12.63 2.97
C THR A 55 2.68 -14.09 2.81
N PRO A 56 3.11 -14.53 1.62
CA PRO A 56 3.49 -15.92 1.40
C PRO A 56 4.72 -16.25 2.25
N ARG A 57 4.75 -17.45 2.82
CA ARG A 57 5.88 -17.95 3.61
C ARG A 57 6.18 -19.39 3.19
N GLU A 58 7.45 -19.66 2.99
CA GLU A 58 7.92 -21.03 2.80
C GLU A 58 8.13 -21.70 4.16
N ASP A 59 7.66 -22.94 4.26
CA ASP A 59 7.95 -23.85 5.35
C ASP A 59 8.19 -25.25 4.76
N ASP A 60 8.83 -26.13 5.53
CA ASP A 60 9.21 -27.48 5.08
C ASP A 60 7.98 -28.36 4.77
N ASP A 61 6.81 -28.02 5.34
CA ASP A 61 5.54 -28.74 5.17
C ASP A 61 4.64 -28.17 4.04
N GLY A 62 5.15 -27.21 3.25
CA GLY A 62 4.46 -26.62 2.11
C GLY A 62 4.18 -25.11 2.26
N PRO A 63 3.51 -24.50 1.26
CA PRO A 63 3.31 -23.06 1.26
C PRO A 63 2.32 -22.65 2.35
N LEU A 64 2.83 -21.88 3.30
CA LEU A 64 2.07 -21.21 4.34
C LEU A 64 1.92 -19.73 3.97
N TYR A 65 1.07 -19.04 4.72
CA TYR A 65 1.00 -17.59 4.66
C TYR A 65 0.88 -17.02 6.06
N TRP A 66 1.49 -15.86 6.25
CA TRP A 66 1.33 -15.07 7.45
C TRP A 66 0.12 -14.15 7.28
N ARG A 67 -0.59 -13.89 8.39
CA ARG A 67 -1.70 -12.95 8.44
C ARG A 67 -1.40 -11.79 9.38
N THR A 68 -1.51 -10.58 8.85
CA THR A 68 -1.47 -9.36 9.66
C THR A 68 -2.84 -8.71 9.62
N ASN A 69 -3.37 -8.30 10.78
CA ASN A 69 -4.64 -7.57 10.81
C ASN A 69 -4.53 -6.22 10.10
N ILE A 70 -5.48 -5.93 9.22
CA ILE A 70 -5.67 -4.58 8.69
C ILE A 70 -6.63 -3.86 9.64
N LEU A 71 -6.15 -2.76 10.22
CA LEU A 71 -6.93 -1.93 11.13
C LEU A 71 -7.79 -0.92 10.36
N ALA A 72 -7.23 -0.36 9.30
CA ALA A 72 -7.85 0.68 8.50
C ALA A 72 -7.23 0.78 7.11
N TRP A 73 -7.84 1.62 6.28
CA TRP A 73 -7.38 2.00 4.95
C TRP A 73 -7.02 3.48 4.96
N GLY A 74 -5.77 3.79 4.62
CA GLY A 74 -5.30 5.14 4.39
C GLY A 74 -5.59 5.54 2.95
N ILE A 75 -6.32 6.65 2.77
CA ILE A 75 -6.44 7.34 1.49
C ILE A 75 -5.29 8.34 1.44
N CYS A 76 -4.35 8.12 0.54
CA CYS A 76 -3.14 8.93 0.41
C CYS A 76 -3.30 10.04 -0.63
N ALA A 77 -2.39 11.00 -0.64
CA ALA A 77 -2.52 12.18 -1.52
C ALA A 77 -2.29 11.87 -3.00
N ASP A 78 -1.64 10.75 -3.30
CA ASP A 78 -1.50 10.19 -4.65
C ASP A 78 -2.78 9.47 -5.14
N GLY A 79 -3.83 9.43 -4.31
CA GLY A 79 -5.08 8.73 -4.62
C GLY A 79 -5.00 7.22 -4.48
N VAL A 80 -3.88 6.69 -3.99
CA VAL A 80 -3.72 5.25 -3.73
C VAL A 80 -4.22 4.93 -2.33
N LEU A 81 -4.91 3.79 -2.22
CA LEU A 81 -5.39 3.26 -0.97
C LEU A 81 -4.37 2.29 -0.39
N ARG A 82 -3.93 2.53 0.85
CA ARG A 82 -2.90 1.74 1.53
C ARG A 82 -3.44 1.10 2.81
N PRO A 83 -3.14 -0.18 3.09
CA PRO A 83 -3.53 -0.82 4.34
C PRO A 83 -2.75 -0.22 5.51
N ILE A 84 -3.43 -0.05 6.65
CA ILE A 84 -2.82 0.36 7.91
C ILE A 84 -2.83 -0.87 8.82
N THR A 85 -1.65 -1.34 9.18
CA THR A 85 -1.45 -2.54 9.99
C THR A 85 -0.61 -2.23 11.23
N THR A 86 -0.53 -3.19 12.15
CA THR A 86 0.38 -3.11 13.31
C THR A 86 1.77 -3.67 13.03
N ASP A 87 1.97 -4.34 11.91
CA ASP A 87 3.25 -4.97 11.56
C ASP A 87 4.04 -4.06 10.62
N PRO A 88 5.20 -3.53 11.04
CA PRO A 88 6.02 -2.65 10.22
C PRO A 88 6.80 -3.38 9.10
N HIS A 89 6.78 -4.71 9.03
CA HIS A 89 7.54 -5.48 8.03
C HIS A 89 6.80 -5.72 6.71
N ASP A 90 5.48 -5.49 6.66
CA ASP A 90 4.73 -5.61 5.40
C ASP A 90 4.96 -4.35 4.55
N ASP A 91 5.66 -4.53 3.41
CA ASP A 91 5.91 -3.45 2.45
C ASP A 91 4.58 -2.96 1.86
N ASN A 92 4.19 -1.73 2.22
CA ASN A 92 2.91 -1.13 1.83
C ASN A 92 2.75 -0.91 0.32
N ASN A 93 3.83 -1.02 -0.47
CA ASN A 93 3.76 -0.80 -1.92
C ASN A 93 3.34 -2.04 -2.72
N SER A 94 3.38 -3.23 -2.13
CA SER A 94 2.88 -4.46 -2.75
C SER A 94 2.14 -5.33 -1.73
N TRP A 95 0.91 -4.94 -1.41
CA TRP A 95 0.06 -5.70 -0.50
C TRP A 95 -0.77 -6.77 -1.23
N THR A 96 -1.13 -7.80 -0.48
CA THR A 96 -2.18 -8.77 -0.83
C THR A 96 -3.12 -8.89 0.36
N VAL A 97 -4.42 -8.82 0.11
CA VAL A 97 -5.46 -8.72 1.13
C VAL A 97 -6.39 -9.91 1.04
N LEU A 98 -6.63 -10.57 2.18
CA LEU A 98 -7.72 -11.52 2.37
C LEU A 98 -8.92 -10.78 2.96
N HIS A 99 -10.03 -10.78 2.23
CA HIS A 99 -11.29 -10.16 2.61
C HIS A 99 -12.13 -11.07 3.52
N PRO A 100 -13.11 -10.51 4.25
CA PRO A 100 -13.96 -11.28 5.16
C PRO A 100 -14.81 -12.35 4.48
N ASP A 101 -15.11 -12.17 3.18
CA ASP A 101 -15.83 -13.14 2.35
C ASP A 101 -14.94 -14.28 1.83
N GLY A 102 -13.64 -14.25 2.14
CA GLY A 102 -12.65 -15.23 1.73
C GLY A 102 -11.91 -14.87 0.45
N ARG A 103 -12.32 -13.83 -0.28
CA ARG A 103 -11.68 -13.37 -1.52
C ARG A 103 -10.29 -12.83 -1.24
N VAL A 104 -9.36 -13.01 -2.18
CA VAL A 104 -8.03 -12.38 -2.11
C VAL A 104 -7.87 -11.34 -3.21
N GLU A 105 -7.29 -10.19 -2.88
CA GLU A 105 -7.02 -9.09 -3.82
C GLU A 105 -5.59 -8.57 -3.67
N THR A 106 -4.91 -8.29 -4.77
CA THR A 106 -3.58 -7.67 -4.76
C THR A 106 -3.65 -6.17 -5.00
N SER A 107 -2.62 -5.46 -4.56
CA SER A 107 -2.37 -4.05 -4.90
C SER A 107 -2.35 -3.73 -6.40
N ARG A 108 -2.24 -4.75 -7.28
CA ARG A 108 -2.30 -4.61 -8.74
C ARG A 108 -3.71 -4.77 -9.32
N GLY A 109 -4.69 -5.10 -8.48
CA GLY A 109 -6.07 -5.35 -8.88
C GLY A 109 -6.35 -6.80 -9.30
N ASP A 110 -5.40 -7.72 -9.09
CA ASP A 110 -5.64 -9.14 -9.32
C ASP A 110 -6.55 -9.68 -8.20
N GLY A 111 -7.58 -10.43 -8.57
CA GLY A 111 -8.53 -11.04 -7.64
C GLY A 111 -8.56 -12.56 -7.74
N TYR A 112 -8.74 -13.22 -6.59
CA TYR A 112 -8.82 -14.67 -6.45
C TYR A 112 -10.04 -15.02 -5.60
N GLU A 113 -10.72 -16.11 -5.92
CA GLU A 113 -11.94 -16.50 -5.19
C GLU A 113 -11.63 -16.85 -3.73
N ASN A 114 -10.45 -17.43 -3.47
CA ASN A 114 -10.01 -17.81 -2.14
C ASN A 114 -8.48 -17.84 -2.02
N ILE A 115 -8.00 -18.11 -0.81
CA ILE A 115 -6.56 -18.17 -0.50
C ILE A 115 -5.84 -19.34 -1.20
N ASP A 116 -6.52 -20.47 -1.42
CA ASP A 116 -5.92 -21.65 -2.04
C ASP A 116 -5.61 -21.39 -3.52
N ASP A 117 -6.49 -20.67 -4.22
CA ASP A 117 -6.28 -20.23 -5.61
C ASP A 117 -5.06 -19.31 -5.72
N TRP A 118 -4.95 -18.36 -4.80
CA TRP A 118 -3.80 -17.46 -4.75
C TRP A 118 -2.48 -18.21 -4.45
N LEU A 119 -2.49 -19.16 -3.51
CA LEU A 119 -1.34 -20.00 -3.21
C LEU A 119 -0.93 -20.90 -4.39
N ALA A 120 -1.88 -21.39 -5.19
CA ALA A 120 -1.60 -22.23 -6.34
C ALA A 120 -0.75 -21.52 -7.42
N ILE A 121 -0.96 -20.21 -7.61
CA ILE A 121 -0.13 -19.41 -8.54
C ILE A 121 1.31 -19.29 -8.00
N HIS A 122 1.45 -19.04 -6.70
CA HIS A 122 2.77 -18.89 -6.08
C HIS A 122 3.57 -20.21 -6.09
N ARG A 123 2.89 -21.35 -6.02
CA ARG A 123 3.51 -22.68 -6.24
C ARG A 123 4.06 -22.84 -7.65
N THR A 124 3.34 -22.37 -8.66
CA THR A 124 3.66 -22.60 -10.08
C THR A 124 4.84 -21.73 -10.53
N SER A 125 4.85 -20.46 -10.14
CA SER A 125 5.90 -19.50 -10.49
C SER A 125 7.28 -19.87 -9.94
N GLN A 126 7.35 -20.68 -8.88
CA GLN A 126 8.62 -21.16 -8.30
C GLN A 126 9.15 -22.45 -8.94
N SER A 127 8.29 -23.28 -9.54
CA SER A 127 8.74 -24.49 -10.25
C SER A 127 9.42 -24.22 -11.60
N ALA A 128 9.30 -22.98 -12.09
CA ALA A 128 9.85 -22.51 -13.36
C ALA A 128 11.12 -21.65 -13.22
N ALA A 129 11.60 -21.45 -11.98
CA ALA A 129 12.85 -20.75 -11.64
C ALA A 129 13.90 -21.75 -11.16
#